data_AF-A0A364P2P1-F1
#
_entry.id   AF-A0A364P2P1-F1
#
_cell.length_a   1.000
_cell.length_b   1.000
_cell.length_c   1.000
_cell.angle_alpha   90.00
_cell.angle_beta   90.00
_cell.angle_gamma   90.00
#
_symmetry.space_group_name_H-M   'P 1'
#
loop_
_entity.id
_entity.type
_entity.pdbx_description
1 polymer ?
#
loop_
_entity_poly.entity_id
_entity_poly.type
_entity_poly.pdbx_seq_one_letter_code
_entity_poly.pdbx_strand_id
1 'polypeptide(L)' 'MSQAIRDQVVQIVKDVCHPTEPDLTDHSRSLLECGLDSLDFASVLMGVEEKFNVELPPQDQLHTAASVDALVVMLEKVTA' A
#
# COMPACT_ATOMS: atom_id res chain seq x y z
N MET A 1 7.76 12.56 8.16
CA MET A 1 8.15 11.86 6.92
C MET A 1 6.98 11.07 6.34
N SER A 2 6.00 10.71 7.18
CA SER A 2 4.74 10.01 6.89
C SER A 2 3.94 10.51 5.67
N GLN A 3 3.88 11.82 5.41
CA GLN A 3 3.16 12.35 4.25
C GLN A 3 3.81 11.98 2.91
N ALA A 4 5.15 11.97 2.81
CA ALA A 4 5.84 11.66 1.55
C ALA A 4 5.71 10.19 1.17
N ILE A 5 5.83 9.29 2.16
CA ILE A 5 5.62 7.86 1.95
C ILE A 5 4.16 7.57 1.61
N ARG A 6 3.21 8.21 2.34
CA ARG A 6 1.78 8.09 2.00
C ARG A 6 1.49 8.51 0.57
N ASP A 7 2.02 9.66 0.13
CA ASP A 7 1.78 10.15 -1.23
C ASP A 7 2.34 9.20 -2.29
N GLN A 8 3.54 8.65 -2.07
CA GLN A 8 4.13 7.63 -2.95
C GLN A 8 3.30 6.34 -2.97
N VAL A 9 2.86 5.83 -1.81
CA VAL A 9 2.01 4.63 -1.74
C VAL A 9 0.70 4.88 -2.47
N VAL A 10 0.06 6.03 -2.28
CA VAL A 10 -1.17 6.41 -2.99
C VAL A 10 -0.93 6.52 -4.50
N GLN A 11 0.21 7.06 -4.94
CA GLN A 11 0.57 7.10 -6.35
C GLN A 11 0.74 5.70 -6.94
N ILE A 12 1.46 4.80 -6.25
CA ILE A 12 1.66 3.42 -6.69
C ILE A 12 0.32 2.68 -6.75
N VAL A 13 -0.53 2.84 -5.73
CA VAL A 13 -1.88 2.27 -5.72
C VAL A 13 -2.71 2.77 -6.91
N LYS A 14 -2.68 4.08 -7.21
CA LYS A 14 -3.40 4.65 -8.36
C LYS A 14 -2.85 4.21 -9.71
N ASP A 15 -1.55 3.97 -9.82
CA ASP A 15 -0.89 3.52 -11.04
C ASP A 15 -1.23 2.05 -11.32
N VAL A 16 -1.16 1.21 -10.28
CA VAL A 16 -1.46 -0.23 -10.36
C VAL A 16 -2.96 -0.48 -10.55
N CYS A 17 -3.83 0.22 -9.81
CA CYS A 17 -5.27 0.00 -9.91
C CYS A 17 -5.93 0.65 -11.13
N HIS A 18 -5.20 1.42 -11.95
CA HIS A 18 -5.81 2.12 -13.08
C HIS A 18 -6.46 1.13 -14.06
N PRO A 19 -7.75 1.32 -14.45
CA PRO A 19 -8.62 2.50 -14.28
C PRO A 19 -9.58 2.44 -13.08
N THR A 20 -9.54 1.40 -12.27
CA THR A 20 -10.32 1.29 -11.04
C THR A 20 -9.77 2.32 -10.05
N GLU A 21 -10.53 3.34 -9.70
CA GLU A 21 -10.15 4.27 -8.64
C GLU A 21 -10.56 3.65 -7.30
N PRO A 22 -9.66 2.96 -6.56
CA PRO A 22 -10.02 2.41 -5.26
C PRO A 22 -10.43 3.54 -4.32
N ASP A 23 -11.41 3.27 -3.47
CA ASP A 23 -11.97 4.27 -2.56
C ASP A 23 -11.01 4.50 -1.39
N LEU A 24 -9.95 5.27 -1.64
CA LEU A 24 -8.92 5.61 -0.65
C LEU A 24 -9.35 6.74 0.29
N THR A 25 -10.66 7.01 0.39
CA THR A 25 -11.19 8.09 1.24
C THR A 25 -10.91 7.82 2.72
N ASP A 26 -10.82 6.54 3.10
CA ASP A 26 -10.46 6.09 4.44
C ASP A 26 -9.16 5.29 4.42
N HIS A 27 -8.03 5.95 4.73
CA HIS A 27 -6.72 5.30 4.77
C HIS A 27 -6.56 4.28 5.91
N SER A 28 -7.54 4.19 6.82
CA SER A 28 -7.56 3.25 7.93
C SER A 28 -8.29 1.95 7.55
N ARG A 29 -9.09 1.94 6.48
CA ARG A 29 -9.68 0.72 5.92
C ARG A 29 -8.64 -0.13 5.20
N SER A 30 -8.85 -1.45 5.25
CA SER A 30 -8.06 -2.40 4.48
C SER A 30 -8.16 -2.11 3.00
N LEU A 31 -7.05 -2.20 2.28
CA LEU A 31 -7.02 -1.97 0.83
C LEU A 31 -7.96 -2.92 0.07
N LEU A 32 -8.12 -4.16 0.56
CA LEU A 32 -9.09 -5.12 0.03
C LEU A 32 -10.56 -4.63 0.14
N GLU A 33 -10.87 -3.89 1.20
CA GLU A 33 -12.21 -3.28 1.40
C GLU A 33 -12.39 -2.01 0.57
N CYS A 34 -11.30 -1.33 0.20
CA CYS A 34 -11.32 -0.19 -0.73
C CYS A 34 -11.56 -0.60 -2.19
N GLY A 35 -11.65 -1.91 -2.47
CA GLY A 35 -11.84 -2.44 -3.82
C GLY A 35 -10.53 -2.80 -4.53
N LEU A 36 -9.40 -2.92 -3.81
CA LEU A 36 -8.22 -3.57 -4.37
C LEU A 36 -8.45 -5.08 -4.38
N ASP A 37 -8.28 -5.69 -5.54
CA ASP A 37 -8.26 -7.14 -5.62
C ASP A 37 -6.92 -7.69 -5.10
N SER A 38 -6.89 -8.98 -4.77
CA SER A 38 -5.68 -9.63 -4.23
C SER A 38 -4.46 -9.46 -5.15
N LEU A 39 -4.68 -9.41 -6.46
CA LEU A 39 -3.64 -9.13 -7.47
C LEU A 39 -3.17 -7.68 -7.44
N ASP A 40 -4.09 -6.71 -7.38
CA ASP A 40 -3.74 -5.29 -7.28
C ASP A 40 -2.91 -5.03 -6.03
N PHE A 41 -3.32 -5.62 -4.91
CA PHE A 41 -2.60 -5.50 -3.65
C PHE A 41 -1.17 -6.05 -3.72
N ALA A 42 -0.97 -7.22 -4.34
CA ALA A 42 0.35 -7.80 -4.55
C ALA A 42 1.23 -6.93 -5.47
N SER A 43 0.65 -6.39 -6.55
CA SER A 43 1.34 -5.48 -7.46
C SER A 43 1.74 -4.16 -6.79
N VAL A 44 0.91 -3.61 -5.91
CA VAL A 44 1.25 -2.45 -5.10
C VAL A 44 2.41 -2.75 -4.18
N LEU A 45 2.38 -3.89 -3.48
CA LEU A 45 3.48 -4.29 -2.59
C LEU A 45 4.80 -4.40 -3.33
N MET A 46 4.84 -5.13 -4.45
CA MET A 46 6.06 -5.23 -5.26
C MET A 46 6.54 -3.86 -5.74
N GLY A 47 5.63 -3.00 -6.21
CA GLY A 47 5.98 -1.66 -6.67
C GLY A 47 6.57 -0.78 -5.56
N VAL A 48 6.05 -0.91 -4.33
CA VAL A 48 6.59 -0.22 -3.14
C VAL A 48 7.94 -0.81 -2.74
N GLU A 49 8.09 -2.13 -2.68
CA GLU A 49 9.37 -2.78 -2.35
C GLU A 49 10.48 -2.36 -3.30
N GLU A 50 10.23 -2.35 -4.61
CA GLU A 50 11.19 -1.90 -5.62
C GLU A 50 11.48 -0.40 -5.53
N LYS A 51 10.45 0.43 -5.30
CA LYS A 51 10.62 1.89 -5.20
C LYS A 51 11.42 2.33 -3.99
N PHE A 52 11.17 1.70 -2.85
CA PHE A 52 11.78 2.05 -1.58
C PHE A 52 13.01 1.20 -1.26
N ASN A 53 13.27 0.16 -2.06
CA ASN A 53 14.33 -0.83 -1.85
C ASN A 53 14.23 -1.43 -0.43
N VAL A 54 13.02 -1.85 -0.07
CA VAL A 54 12.65 -2.41 1.24
C VAL A 54 12.04 -3.79 1.05
N GLU A 55 12.15 -4.65 2.06
CA GLU A 55 11.44 -5.92 2.12
C GLU A 55 10.18 -5.75 2.97
N LEU A 56 9.01 -5.78 2.32
CA LEU A 56 7.73 -5.76 3.00
C LEU A 56 7.30 -7.20 3.32
N PRO A 57 6.58 -7.41 4.44
CA PRO A 57 6.04 -8.72 4.73
C PRO A 57 5.06 -9.15 3.62
N PRO A 58 4.97 -10.45 3.30
CA PRO A 58 4.14 -10.94 2.22
C PRO A 58 2.66 -10.61 2.46
N GLN A 59 1.91 -10.48 1.37
CA GLN A 59 0.48 -10.15 1.37
C GLN A 59 -0.37 -10.93 2.38
N ASP A 60 0.03 -12.15 2.72
CA ASP A 60 -0.65 -13.04 3.66
C ASP A 60 -0.58 -12.55 5.13
N GLN A 61 0.54 -11.92 5.53
CA GLN A 61 0.66 -11.24 6.84
C GLN A 61 -0.08 -9.90 6.87
N LEU A 62 -0.24 -9.31 5.70
CA LEU A 62 -0.90 -8.04 5.46
C LEU A 62 -2.41 -8.20 5.23
N HIS A 63 -2.88 -9.41 4.97
CA HIS A 63 -4.25 -9.76 4.58
C HIS A 63 -5.29 -9.32 5.62
N THR A 64 -4.90 -9.24 6.89
CA THR A 64 -5.79 -8.90 8.01
C THR A 64 -5.79 -7.42 8.41
N ALA A 65 -4.83 -6.61 7.95
CA ALA A 65 -4.65 -5.24 8.45
C ALA A 65 -3.92 -4.25 7.50
N ALA A 66 -3.72 -4.58 6.22
CA ALA A 66 -3.01 -3.71 5.29
C ALA A 66 -3.89 -2.57 4.76
N SER A 67 -4.05 -1.57 5.61
CA SER A 67 -4.51 -0.25 5.22
C SER A 67 -3.33 0.57 4.69
N VAL A 68 -3.60 1.64 3.93
CA VAL A 68 -2.54 2.58 3.49
C VAL A 68 -1.73 3.08 4.68
N ASP A 69 -2.40 3.36 5.80
CA ASP A 69 -1.71 3.84 7.01
C ASP A 69 -0.77 2.79 7.61
N ALA A 70 -1.17 1.52 7.61
CA ALA A 70 -0.32 0.42 8.10
C ALA A 70 0.93 0.27 7.23
N LEU A 71 0.78 0.35 5.90
CA LEU A 71 1.92 0.35 4.97
C LEU A 71 2.86 1.52 5.22
N VAL A 72 2.32 2.73 5.40
CA VAL A 72 3.12 3.93 5.68
C VAL A 72 3.91 3.79 6.98
N VAL A 73 3.27 3.28 8.05
CA VAL A 73 3.93 3.07 9.34
C VAL A 73 5.02 1.99 9.24
N MET A 74 4.78 0.91 8.49
CA MET A 74 5.80 -0.13 8.26
C MET A 74 6.99 0.44 7.48
N LEU A 75 6.74 1.16 6.39
CA LEU A 75 7.76 1.80 5.59
C LEU A 75 8.57 2.83 6.39
N GLU A 76 7.92 3.63 7.24
CA GLU A 76 8.64 4.53 8.15
C GLU A 76 9.52 3.76 9.12
N LYS A 77 9.10 2.59 9.63
CA LYS A 77 9.95 1.77 10.51
C LYS A 77 11.14 1.12 9.80
N VAL A 78 11.01 0.82 8.51
CA VAL A 78 12.08 0.17 7.72
C VAL A 78 13.05 1.20 7.15
N THR A 79 12.56 2.42 6.85
CA THR A 79 13.34 3.49 6.20
C THR A 79 13.88 4.53 7.20
N ALA A 80 13.52 4.45 8.48
CA ALA A 80 14.05 5.30 9.57
C ALA A 80 15.23 4.65 10.30
#